data_AF-A0A1Q8TES6-F1
#
_entry.id   AF-A0A1Q8TES6-F1
#
_cell.length_a   1.000
_cell.length_b   1.000
_cell.length_c   1.000
_cell.angle_alpha   90.00
_cell.angle_beta   90.00
_cell.angle_gamma   90.00
#
_symmetry.space_group_name_H-M   'P 1'
#
loop_
_entity.id
_entity.type
_entity.pdbx_description
1 polymer ?
#
loop_
_entity_poly.entity_id
_entity_poly.type
_entity_poly.pdbx_seq_one_letter_code
_entity_poly.pdbx_strand_id
1 'polypeptide(L)'
;MTLIVALILLMAMTALGLAGLQGAVLQERMARNVMDRQVAFQAAQAALKEGEWRLRHADYTLPDAQGDCTAPDCLMPQASHASQWSTARWRRDGVAYGDSGSPMPLDTYEPPRVTLAALSSSCPEAGAPCQARIEVTAFGWGARQVTHAVLERRVTLMLPRESGEALIQARRAQADNHDTRVIRSSEGPTRPAWREVLR
;
A
#
# COMPACT_ATOMS: atom_id res chain seq x y z
N MET A 1 21.26 -63.93 22.53
CA MET A 1 20.90 -62.79 23.40
C MET A 1 21.56 -61.48 22.96
N THR A 2 22.80 -61.49 22.47
CA THR A 2 23.56 -60.31 22.00
C THR A 2 22.87 -59.52 20.88
N LEU A 3 22.23 -60.19 19.92
CA LEU A 3 21.51 -59.55 18.80
C LEU A 3 20.37 -58.63 19.27
N ILE A 4 19.68 -58.98 20.35
CA ILE A 4 18.54 -58.22 20.88
C ILE A 4 19.02 -56.89 21.47
N VAL A 5 20.12 -56.92 22.24
CA VAL A 5 20.71 -55.72 22.85
C VAL A 5 21.24 -54.76 21.78
N ALA A 6 21.92 -55.29 20.76
CA ALA A 6 22.43 -54.48 19.65
C ALA A 6 21.29 -53.76 18.89
N LEU A 7 20.17 -54.44 18.66
CA LEU A 7 19.01 -53.87 17.97
C LEU A 7 18.33 -52.76 18.79
N ILE A 8 18.19 -52.96 20.10
CA ILE A 8 17.64 -51.94 21.01
C ILE A 8 18.51 -50.68 21.02
N LEU A 9 19.84 -50.83 21.10
CA LEU A 9 20.77 -49.70 21.10
C LEU A 9 20.74 -48.94 19.77
N LEU A 10 20.70 -49.65 18.64
CA LEU A 10 20.61 -49.02 17.32
C LEU A 10 19.28 -48.26 17.15
N MET A 11 18.18 -48.83 17.64
CA MET A 11 16.88 -48.17 17.65
C MET A 11 16.88 -46.91 18.54
N ALA A 12 17.51 -46.97 19.72
CA ALA A 12 17.64 -45.82 20.60
C ALA A 12 18.45 -44.68 19.96
N MET A 13 19.58 -44.97 19.32
CA MET A 13 20.38 -43.97 18.60
C MET A 13 19.60 -43.35 17.45
N THR A 14 18.86 -44.16 16.68
CA THR A 14 18.02 -43.68 15.59
C THR A 14 16.91 -42.76 16.09
N ALA A 15 16.25 -43.11 17.21
CA ALA A 15 15.21 -42.27 17.82
C ALA A 15 15.77 -40.91 18.27
N LEU A 16 16.97 -40.88 18.87
CA LEU A 16 17.65 -39.64 19.25
C LEU A 16 18.04 -38.80 18.03
N GLY A 17 18.52 -39.44 16.96
CA GLY A 17 18.81 -38.78 15.68
C GLY A 17 17.58 -38.12 15.07
N LEU A 18 16.44 -38.83 15.03
CA LEU A 18 15.18 -38.27 14.52
C LEU A 18 14.66 -37.12 15.38
N ALA A 19 14.75 -37.22 16.70
CA ALA A 19 14.33 -36.14 17.61
C ALA A 19 15.13 -34.85 17.37
N GLY A 20 16.44 -34.95 17.12
CA GLY A 20 17.28 -33.80 16.75
C GLY A 20 16.90 -33.18 15.40
N LEU A 21 16.58 -34.01 14.40
CA LEU A 21 16.15 -33.54 13.08
C LEU A 21 14.81 -32.79 13.12
N GLN A 22 13.87 -33.22 13.96
CA GLN A 22 12.58 -32.52 14.13
C GLN A 22 12.78 -31.09 14.63
N GLY A 23 13.74 -30.86 15.54
CA GLY A 23 14.11 -29.54 16.01
C GLY A 23 14.71 -28.66 14.91
N ALA A 24 15.62 -29.22 14.10
CA ALA A 24 16.23 -28.51 12.97
C ALA A 24 15.18 -28.08 11.92
N VAL A 25 14.20 -28.94 11.61
CA VAL A 25 13.11 -28.62 10.68
C VAL A 25 12.25 -27.47 11.19
N LEU A 26 11.97 -27.41 12.50
CA LEU A 26 11.22 -26.29 13.09
C LEU A 26 12.00 -24.98 12.98
N GLN A 27 13.29 -25.00 13.30
CA GLN A 27 14.16 -23.83 13.16
C GLN A 27 14.25 -23.35 11.71
N GLU A 28 14.35 -24.25 10.74
CA GLU A 28 14.36 -23.91 9.32
C GLU A 28 13.05 -23.21 8.89
N ARG A 29 11.89 -23.71 9.34
CA ARG A 29 10.59 -23.09 9.04
C ARG A 29 10.47 -21.68 9.64
N MET A 30 10.97 -21.48 10.86
CA MET A 30 11.01 -20.16 11.49
C MET A 30 11.96 -19.21 10.74
N ALA A 31 13.17 -19.68 10.41
CA ALA A 31 14.14 -18.91 9.64
C ALA A 31 13.59 -18.49 8.28
N ARG A 32 12.89 -19.41 7.58
CA ARG A 32 12.22 -19.12 6.31
C ARG A 32 11.11 -18.08 6.44
N ASN A 33 10.32 -18.12 7.52
CA ASN A 33 9.28 -17.13 7.78
C ASN A 33 9.88 -15.73 8.03
N VAL A 34 10.95 -15.65 8.82
CA VAL A 34 11.66 -14.40 9.10
C VAL A 34 12.28 -13.84 7.83
N MET A 35 12.94 -14.67 7.03
CA MET A 35 13.54 -14.25 5.77
C MET A 35 12.49 -13.70 4.79
N ASP A 36 11.36 -14.37 4.65
CA ASP A 36 10.26 -13.92 3.78
C ASP A 36 9.69 -12.55 4.22
N ARG A 37 9.61 -12.29 5.53
CA ARG A 37 9.24 -10.97 6.06
C ARG A 37 10.30 -9.91 5.79
N GLN A 38 11.59 -10.27 5.87
CA GLN A 38 12.69 -9.37 5.54
C GLN A 38 12.67 -8.99 4.06
N VAL A 39 12.42 -9.95 3.16
CA VAL A 39 12.25 -9.68 1.72
C VAL A 39 11.10 -8.69 1.49
N ALA A 40 9.94 -8.92 2.11
CA ALA A 40 8.80 -8.01 1.99
C ALA A 40 9.14 -6.58 2.47
N PHE A 41 9.87 -6.46 3.58
CA PHE A 41 10.31 -5.18 4.11
C PHE A 41 11.30 -4.47 3.17
N GLN A 42 12.30 -5.17 2.65
CA GLN A 42 13.27 -4.62 1.71
C GLN A 42 12.58 -4.17 0.41
N ALA A 43 11.60 -4.93 -0.07
CA ALA A 43 10.79 -4.57 -1.24
C ALA A 43 9.98 -3.29 -0.98
N ALA A 44 9.32 -3.18 0.18
CA ALA A 44 8.59 -1.96 0.56
C ALA A 44 9.55 -0.76 0.69
N GLN A 45 10.76 -0.96 1.23
CA GLN A 45 11.77 0.09 1.35
C GLN A 45 12.28 0.55 -0.03
N ALA A 46 12.44 -0.36 -0.98
CA ALA A 46 12.80 -0.04 -2.35
C ALA A 46 11.71 0.82 -3.02
N ALA A 47 10.43 0.43 -2.91
CA ALA A 47 9.31 1.23 -3.41
C ALA A 47 9.16 2.57 -2.72
N LEU A 48 9.45 2.66 -1.42
CA LEU A 48 9.46 3.93 -0.68
C LEU A 48 10.52 4.88 -1.23
N LYS A 49 11.74 4.38 -1.46
CA LYS A 49 12.85 5.16 -2.01
C LYS A 49 12.54 5.64 -3.42
N GLU A 50 11.88 4.80 -4.22
CA GLU A 50 11.40 5.13 -5.56
C GLU A 50 10.33 6.23 -5.53
N GLY A 51 9.32 6.12 -4.67
CA GLY A 51 8.31 7.18 -4.51
C GLY A 51 8.92 8.52 -4.11
N GLU A 52 9.90 8.51 -3.20
CA GLU A 52 10.64 9.74 -2.88
C GLU A 52 11.50 10.26 -4.04
N TRP A 53 12.07 9.36 -4.85
CA TRP A 53 12.83 9.75 -6.04
C TRP A 53 11.91 10.45 -7.05
N ARG A 54 10.72 9.90 -7.31
CA ARG A 54 9.70 10.51 -8.17
C ARG A 54 9.31 11.92 -7.71
N LEU A 55 9.04 12.07 -6.42
CA LEU A 55 8.75 13.37 -5.83
C LEU A 55 9.88 14.39 -6.01
N ARG A 56 11.15 13.96 -5.92
CA ARG A 56 12.32 14.84 -6.11
C ARG A 56 12.55 15.23 -7.58
N HIS A 57 12.12 14.40 -8.52
CA HIS A 57 12.29 14.64 -9.96
C HIS A 57 11.03 15.19 -10.63
N ALA A 58 9.99 15.52 -9.84
CA ALA A 58 8.69 15.93 -10.33
C ALA A 58 8.05 14.92 -11.32
N ASP A 59 8.35 13.63 -11.12
CA ASP A 59 7.78 12.52 -11.89
C ASP A 59 6.49 12.03 -11.23
N TYR A 60 5.49 12.91 -11.24
CA TYR A 60 4.15 12.65 -10.73
C TYR A 60 3.13 13.46 -11.51
N THR A 61 1.89 12.97 -11.56
CA THR A 61 0.76 13.70 -12.12
C THR A 61 0.03 14.48 -11.03
N LEU A 62 -0.52 15.63 -11.39
CA LEU A 62 -1.37 16.41 -10.50
C LEU A 62 -2.83 15.97 -10.66
N PRO A 63 -3.65 16.07 -9.59
CA PRO A 63 -5.08 15.84 -9.70
C PRO A 63 -5.72 16.86 -10.65
N ASP A 64 -6.86 16.51 -11.22
CA ASP A 64 -7.64 17.43 -12.04
C ASP A 64 -8.31 18.54 -11.20
N ALA A 65 -9.07 19.41 -11.86
CA ALA A 65 -9.77 20.51 -11.20
C ALA A 65 -10.85 20.05 -10.20
N GLN A 66 -11.35 18.81 -10.34
CA GLN A 66 -12.32 18.19 -9.45
C GLN A 66 -11.64 17.50 -8.24
N GLY A 67 -10.32 17.40 -8.24
CA GLY A 67 -9.54 16.72 -7.22
C GLY A 67 -9.44 15.21 -7.43
N ASP A 68 -9.77 14.74 -8.63
CA ASP A 68 -9.72 13.33 -9.00
C ASP A 68 -8.35 12.95 -9.58
N CYS A 69 -7.93 11.72 -9.29
CA CYS A 69 -6.71 11.11 -9.79
C CYS A 69 -7.05 10.00 -10.76
N THR A 70 -6.68 10.15 -12.03
CA THR A 70 -6.91 9.16 -13.08
C THR A 70 -5.65 8.36 -13.43
N ALA A 71 -4.48 8.93 -13.17
CA ALA A 71 -3.20 8.28 -13.40
C ALA A 71 -2.67 7.60 -12.11
N PRO A 72 -1.97 6.45 -12.21
CA PRO A 72 -1.46 5.73 -11.05
C PRO A 72 -0.47 6.54 -10.21
N ASP A 73 0.32 7.40 -10.85
CA ASP A 73 1.37 8.25 -10.26
C ASP A 73 0.84 9.60 -9.75
N CYS A 74 -0.47 9.74 -9.65
CA CYS A 74 -1.10 10.97 -9.21
C CYS A 74 -0.80 11.27 -7.75
N LEU A 75 -0.45 12.53 -7.48
CA LEU A 75 -0.28 13.06 -6.14
C LEU A 75 -1.66 13.38 -5.54
N MET A 76 -2.26 12.41 -4.85
CA MET A 76 -3.60 12.56 -4.27
C MET A 76 -3.67 13.80 -3.35
N PRO A 77 -4.67 14.70 -3.47
CA PRO A 77 -4.71 15.95 -2.70
C PRO A 77 -5.15 15.76 -1.22
N GLN A 78 -5.21 14.51 -0.76
CA GLN A 78 -5.57 14.10 0.59
C GLN A 78 -4.86 12.79 0.97
N ALA A 79 -4.96 12.39 2.25
CA ALA A 79 -4.41 11.13 2.74
C ALA A 79 -5.01 9.94 1.98
N SER A 80 -4.15 9.05 1.47
CA SER A 80 -4.60 7.87 0.71
C SER A 80 -5.17 6.78 1.62
N HIS A 81 -4.82 6.80 2.92
CA HIS A 81 -5.04 5.70 3.86
C HIS A 81 -4.56 4.34 3.31
N ALA A 82 -3.52 4.37 2.46
CA ALA A 82 -3.04 3.19 1.74
C ALA A 82 -2.50 2.10 2.67
N SER A 83 -2.15 2.44 3.91
CA SER A 83 -1.80 1.49 4.96
C SER A 83 -2.89 0.48 5.31
N GLN A 84 -4.16 0.78 4.98
CA GLN A 84 -5.31 -0.08 5.27
C GLN A 84 -5.85 -0.79 4.02
N TRP A 85 -5.25 -0.57 2.86
CA TRP A 85 -5.75 -1.12 1.60
C TRP A 85 -5.56 -2.64 1.52
N SER A 86 -6.50 -3.30 0.84
CA SER A 86 -6.32 -4.70 0.46
C SER A 86 -5.23 -4.85 -0.60
N THR A 87 -4.65 -6.05 -0.71
CA THR A 87 -3.63 -6.34 -1.75
C THR A 87 -4.18 -6.16 -3.16
N ALA A 88 -5.47 -6.46 -3.39
CA ALA A 88 -6.15 -6.19 -4.65
C ALA A 88 -6.24 -4.68 -4.96
N ARG A 89 -6.50 -3.85 -3.96
CA ARG A 89 -6.52 -2.39 -4.13
C ARG A 89 -5.13 -1.85 -4.44
N TRP A 90 -4.10 -2.33 -3.74
CA TRP A 90 -2.71 -1.99 -4.06
C TRP A 90 -2.35 -2.30 -5.51
N ARG A 91 -2.78 -3.45 -6.05
CA ARG A 91 -2.54 -3.78 -7.47
C ARG A 91 -3.20 -2.84 -8.47
N ARG A 92 -4.35 -2.28 -8.12
CA ARG A 92 -5.14 -1.40 -8.98
C ARG A 92 -4.68 0.06 -8.89
N ASP A 93 -4.46 0.55 -7.67
CA ASP A 93 -4.29 1.98 -7.39
C ASP A 93 -2.81 2.36 -7.12
N GLY A 94 -1.94 1.39 -6.85
CA GLY A 94 -0.53 1.65 -6.53
C GLY A 94 0.37 1.59 -7.77
N VAL A 95 1.26 2.57 -7.89
CA VAL A 95 2.32 2.62 -8.91
C VAL A 95 3.27 1.44 -8.71
N ALA A 96 3.54 0.68 -9.77
CA ALA A 96 4.48 -0.43 -9.70
C ALA A 96 5.92 0.08 -9.65
N TYR A 97 6.75 -0.59 -8.85
CA TYR A 97 8.18 -0.37 -8.85
C TYR A 97 8.79 -0.80 -10.19
N GLY A 98 9.78 -0.03 -10.66
CA GLY A 98 10.54 -0.35 -11.86
C GLY A 98 10.32 0.60 -13.03
N ASP A 99 9.29 1.46 -13.02
CA ASP A 99 9.11 2.42 -14.14
C ASP A 99 10.26 3.45 -14.23
N SER A 100 10.99 3.69 -13.13
CA SER A 100 12.22 4.51 -13.13
C SER A 100 13.45 3.79 -13.71
N GLY A 101 13.32 2.54 -14.14
CA GLY A 101 14.43 1.70 -14.59
C GLY A 101 15.23 1.04 -13.46
N SER A 102 14.76 1.13 -12.21
CA SER A 102 15.40 0.47 -11.07
C SER A 102 15.25 -1.07 -11.14
N PRO A 103 16.31 -1.84 -10.82
CA PRO A 103 16.24 -3.31 -10.87
C PRO A 103 15.30 -3.85 -9.80
N MET A 104 14.46 -4.81 -10.18
CA MET A 104 13.49 -5.45 -9.27
C MET A 104 14.20 -6.02 -8.04
N PRO A 105 13.66 -5.83 -6.81
CA PRO A 105 14.21 -6.45 -5.62
C PRO A 105 14.21 -7.97 -5.76
N LEU A 106 15.28 -8.62 -5.27
CA LEU A 106 15.43 -10.08 -5.35
C LEU A 106 14.35 -10.79 -4.52
N ASP A 107 13.96 -11.99 -4.98
CA ASP A 107 13.04 -12.91 -4.30
C ASP A 107 11.65 -12.34 -3.97
N THR A 108 11.20 -11.28 -4.64
CA THR A 108 9.83 -10.76 -4.48
C THR A 108 8.85 -11.47 -5.38
N TYR A 109 7.65 -11.78 -4.87
CA TYR A 109 6.58 -12.40 -5.63
C TYR A 109 6.02 -11.50 -6.75
N GLU A 110 5.86 -10.21 -6.46
CA GLU A 110 5.36 -9.18 -7.37
C GLU A 110 6.18 -7.89 -7.17
N PRO A 111 6.27 -7.01 -8.19
CA PRO A 111 6.92 -5.71 -8.04
C PRO A 111 6.25 -4.92 -6.91
N PRO A 112 7.01 -4.38 -5.94
CA PRO A 112 6.45 -3.57 -4.86
C PRO A 112 5.75 -2.33 -5.43
N ARG A 113 4.88 -1.70 -4.64
CA ARG A 113 4.03 -0.58 -5.09
C ARG A 113 4.14 0.63 -4.19
N VAL A 114 3.84 1.80 -4.74
CA VAL A 114 3.87 3.06 -4.00
C VAL A 114 2.68 3.95 -4.35
N THR A 115 2.24 4.75 -3.40
CA THR A 115 1.27 5.83 -3.58
C THR A 115 1.81 7.14 -3.02
N LEU A 116 1.41 8.24 -3.63
CA LEU A 116 1.83 9.59 -3.27
C LEU A 116 0.60 10.41 -2.88
N ALA A 117 0.63 11.01 -1.69
CA ALA A 117 -0.50 11.78 -1.16
C ALA A 117 -0.03 13.11 -0.55
N ALA A 118 -0.52 14.24 -1.06
CA ALA A 118 -0.30 15.56 -0.48
C ALA A 118 -1.25 15.79 0.71
N LEU A 119 -0.72 15.67 1.93
CA LEU A 119 -1.45 15.93 3.17
C LEU A 119 -1.79 17.43 3.34
N SER A 120 -0.87 18.30 2.98
CA SER A 120 -1.07 19.75 3.02
C SER A 120 -0.18 20.45 1.99
N SER A 121 -0.64 21.59 1.47
CA SER A 121 0.15 22.51 0.64
C SER A 121 -0.14 23.92 1.11
N SER A 122 0.91 24.71 1.36
CA SER A 122 0.81 26.11 1.78
C SER A 122 1.77 26.96 0.97
N CYS A 123 1.25 28.03 0.36
CA CYS A 123 2.02 28.92 -0.50
C CYS A 123 2.18 30.31 0.16
N PRO A 124 3.40 30.83 0.31
CA PRO A 124 3.62 32.21 0.76
C PRO A 124 3.22 33.23 -0.32
N GLU A 125 2.95 34.48 0.05
CA GLU A 125 2.49 35.52 -0.91
C GLU A 125 3.59 36.03 -1.86
N ALA A 126 4.87 35.95 -1.47
CA ALA A 126 5.99 36.63 -2.14
C ALA A 126 6.61 35.89 -3.35
N GLY A 127 5.81 35.14 -4.12
CA GLY A 127 6.33 34.38 -5.28
C GLY A 127 7.29 33.23 -4.94
N ALA A 128 7.52 32.95 -3.65
CA ALA A 128 8.31 31.83 -3.17
C ALA A 128 7.58 30.49 -3.41
N PRO A 129 8.32 29.36 -3.50
CA PRO A 129 7.75 28.03 -3.72
C PRO A 129 6.81 27.64 -2.58
N CYS A 130 5.83 26.79 -2.88
CA CYS A 130 4.89 26.29 -1.88
C CYS A 130 5.52 25.17 -1.07
N GLN A 131 5.30 25.16 0.23
CA GLN A 131 5.69 24.07 1.11
C GLN A 131 4.56 23.04 1.14
N ALA A 132 4.84 21.81 0.73
CA ALA A 132 3.90 20.70 0.77
C ALA A 132 4.39 19.60 1.71
N ARG A 133 3.47 19.04 2.50
CA ARG A 133 3.69 17.82 3.28
C ARG A 133 3.10 16.67 2.51
N ILE A 134 3.94 15.74 2.11
CA ILE A 134 3.59 14.59 1.29
C ILE A 134 3.78 13.32 2.12
N GLU A 135 2.82 12.41 2.03
CA GLU A 135 2.87 11.06 2.54
C GLU A 135 3.17 10.11 1.37
N VAL A 136 4.26 9.37 1.52
CA VAL A 136 4.64 8.29 0.62
C VAL A 136 4.33 6.98 1.34
N THR A 137 3.46 6.18 0.75
CA THR A 137 3.10 4.88 1.31
C THR A 137 3.51 3.80 0.33
N ALA A 138 4.33 2.87 0.80
CA ALA A 138 4.90 1.80 0.00
C ALA A 138 4.44 0.43 0.50
N PHE A 139 4.15 -0.47 -0.43
CA PHE A 139 3.75 -1.84 -0.20
C PHE A 139 4.75 -2.78 -0.87
N GLY A 140 5.23 -3.80 -0.16
CA GLY A 140 6.14 -4.81 -0.68
C GLY A 140 5.65 -6.23 -0.44
N TRP A 141 5.80 -7.09 -1.45
CA TRP A 141 5.59 -8.53 -1.31
C TRP A 141 6.89 -9.22 -0.88
N GLY A 142 6.76 -10.24 -0.02
CA GLY A 142 7.83 -11.21 0.21
C GLY A 142 7.96 -12.18 -0.97
N ALA A 143 8.65 -13.29 -0.75
CA ALA A 143 8.69 -14.41 -1.70
C ALA A 143 7.34 -15.11 -1.87
N ARG A 144 6.42 -14.93 -0.92
CA ARG A 144 5.06 -15.46 -0.96
C ARG A 144 4.02 -14.36 -1.07
N GLN A 145 2.93 -14.63 -1.81
CA GLN A 145 1.77 -13.74 -1.97
C GLN A 145 1.15 -13.21 -0.68
N VAL A 146 1.19 -14.00 0.40
CA VAL A 146 0.55 -13.67 1.68
C VAL A 146 1.43 -12.78 2.57
N THR A 147 2.74 -12.82 2.37
CA THR A 147 3.69 -12.06 3.16
C THR A 147 3.87 -10.70 2.53
N HIS A 148 3.55 -9.67 3.28
CA HIS A 148 3.67 -8.30 2.81
C HIS A 148 4.14 -7.39 3.93
N ALA A 149 4.71 -6.25 3.54
CA ALA A 149 5.07 -5.17 4.42
C ALA A 149 4.55 -3.86 3.84
N VAL A 150 4.15 -2.95 4.72
CA VAL A 150 3.73 -1.60 4.35
C VAL A 150 4.54 -0.60 5.16
N LEU A 151 5.11 0.40 4.47
CA LEU A 151 5.88 1.48 5.06
C LEU A 151 5.24 2.80 4.70
N GLU A 152 5.18 3.72 5.66
CA GLU A 152 4.70 5.08 5.46
C GLU A 152 5.82 6.06 5.84
N ARG A 153 6.02 7.09 5.02
CA ARG A 153 6.95 8.17 5.30
C ARG A 153 6.37 9.50 4.91
N ARG A 154 6.51 10.48 5.80
CA ARG A 154 6.10 11.86 5.55
C ARG A 154 7.31 12.72 5.26
N VAL A 155 7.27 13.42 4.14
CA VAL A 155 8.34 14.29 3.65
C VAL A 155 7.75 15.67 3.39
N THR A 156 8.54 16.70 3.68
CA THR A 156 8.20 18.08 3.33
C THR A 156 9.02 18.45 2.12
N LEU A 157 8.36 18.95 1.07
CA LEU A 157 9.01 19.36 -0.18
C LEU A 157 8.59 20.78 -0.55
N MET A 158 9.47 21.45 -1.27
CA MET A 158 9.17 22.72 -1.92
C MET A 158 8.68 22.41 -3.34
N LEU A 159 7.43 22.78 -3.62
CA LEU A 159 6.82 22.60 -4.93
C LEU A 159 6.83 23.93 -5.70
N PRO A 160 6.90 23.88 -7.03
CA PRO A 160 6.57 25.03 -7.87
C PRO A 160 5.21 25.59 -7.48
N ARG A 161 5.07 26.91 -7.60
CA ARG A 161 3.86 27.60 -7.14
C ARG A 161 2.60 27.08 -7.83
N GLU A 162 2.67 26.87 -9.14
CA GLU A 162 1.59 26.29 -9.95
C GLU A 162 1.11 24.93 -9.42
N SER A 163 2.04 24.02 -9.10
CA SER A 163 1.71 22.69 -8.58
C SER A 163 1.13 22.79 -7.16
N GLY A 164 1.71 23.65 -6.32
CA GLY A 164 1.25 23.86 -4.95
C GLY A 164 -0.16 24.45 -4.88
N GLU A 165 -0.48 25.42 -5.76
CA GLU A 165 -1.81 26.01 -5.90
C GLU A 165 -2.81 25.01 -6.47
N ALA A 166 -2.44 24.21 -7.48
CA ALA A 166 -3.28 23.15 -8.01
C ALA A 166 -3.72 22.16 -6.92
N LEU A 167 -2.80 21.73 -6.04
CA LEU A 167 -3.12 20.85 -4.90
C LEU A 167 -4.07 21.51 -3.89
N ILE A 168 -3.95 22.83 -3.68
CA ILE A 168 -4.86 23.57 -2.80
C ILE A 168 -6.26 23.61 -3.40
N GLN A 169 -6.38 23.89 -4.70
CA GLN A 169 -7.68 23.92 -5.39
C GLN A 169 -8.33 22.54 -5.44
N ALA A 170 -7.57 21.51 -5.81
CA ALA A 170 -8.03 20.12 -5.83
C ALA A 170 -8.56 19.66 -4.47
N ARG A 171 -7.88 20.01 -3.37
CA ARG A 171 -8.35 19.69 -2.01
C ARG A 171 -9.67 20.40 -1.68
N ARG A 172 -9.86 21.65 -2.10
CA ARG A 172 -11.11 22.39 -1.89
C ARG A 172 -12.25 21.74 -2.67
N ALA A 173 -12.04 21.45 -3.95
CA ALA A 173 -13.02 20.77 -4.78
C ALA A 173 -13.43 19.42 -4.16
N GLN A 174 -12.49 18.66 -3.63
CA GLN A 174 -12.77 17.38 -2.99
C GLN A 174 -13.52 17.52 -1.66
N ALA A 175 -13.25 18.58 -0.88
CA ALA A 175 -14.01 18.89 0.32
C ALA A 175 -15.46 19.27 0.00
N ASP A 176 -15.66 20.10 -1.03
CA ASP A 176 -17.00 20.51 -1.50
C ASP A 176 -17.79 19.29 -2.00
N ASN A 177 -17.14 18.40 -2.77
CA ASN A 177 -17.74 17.15 -3.24
C ASN A 177 -18.19 16.23 -2.10
N HIS A 178 -17.44 16.18 -0.99
CA HIS A 178 -17.79 15.35 0.16
C HIS A 178 -18.98 15.93 0.95
N ASP A 179 -19.20 17.25 0.90
CA ASP A 179 -20.35 17.91 1.53
C ASP A 179 -21.62 17.84 0.66
N THR A 180 -21.47 17.77 -0.66
CA THR A 180 -22.60 17.59 -1.58
C THR A 180 -23.23 16.20 -1.45
N ARG A 181 -24.37 16.13 -0.75
CA ARG A 181 -25.22 14.95 -0.71
C ARG A 181 -26.15 14.93 -1.91
N VAL A 182 -26.07 13.92 -2.76
CA VAL A 182 -27.04 13.69 -3.84
C VAL A 182 -28.40 13.35 -3.21
N ILE A 183 -29.27 14.34 -3.08
CA ILE A 183 -30.68 14.12 -2.74
C ILE A 183 -31.35 13.58 -3.99
N ARG A 184 -31.34 12.26 -4.15
CA ARG A 184 -32.19 11.60 -5.14
C ARG A 184 -33.64 11.89 -4.72
N SER A 185 -34.35 12.72 -5.48
CA SER A 185 -35.80 12.86 -5.31
C SER A 185 -36.38 11.46 -5.48
N SER A 186 -36.96 10.90 -4.41
CA SER A 186 -37.76 9.70 -4.55
C SER A 186 -38.86 10.02 -5.55
N GLU A 187 -38.80 9.45 -6.75
CA GLU A 187 -40.00 9.29 -7.56
C GLU A 187 -41.00 8.55 -6.68
N GLY A 188 -41.98 9.32 -6.18
CA GLY A 188 -43.00 8.78 -5.30
C GLY A 188 -43.84 7.76 -6.06
N PRO A 189 -44.24 6.64 -5.43
CA PRO A 189 -45.38 5.91 -5.92
C PRO A 189 -46.62 6.68 -5.48
N THR A 190 -47.14 7.57 -6.32
CA THR A 190 -48.53 8.01 -6.20
C THR A 190 -49.44 6.84 -6.59
N ARG A 191 -49.61 5.88 -5.67
CA ARG A 191 -50.75 4.96 -5.69
C ARG A 191 -51.59 5.22 -4.45
N PRO A 192 -52.82 5.75 -4.59
CA PRO A 192 -53.69 5.95 -3.45
C PRO A 192 -54.15 4.61 -2.89
N ALA A 193 -53.71 4.30 -1.67
CA ALA A 193 -54.09 3.13 -0.88
C ALA A 193 -55.55 3.14 -0.37
N TRP A 194 -56.43 4.03 -0.85
CA TRP A 194 -57.80 4.16 -0.35
C TRP A 194 -58.85 3.33 -1.11
N ARG A 195 -58.48 2.62 -2.19
CA ARG A 195 -59.46 1.89 -3.03
C ARG A 195 -59.86 0.49 -2.53
N GLU A 196 -59.33 0.00 -1.42
CA GLU A 196 -59.67 -1.33 -0.88
C GLU A 196 -60.69 -1.33 0.28
N VAL A 197 -61.26 -0.17 0.63
CA VAL A 197 -62.22 -0.07 1.77
C VAL A 197 -63.70 0.01 1.32
N LEU A 198 -64.01 -0.03 0.02
CA LEU A 198 -65.40 0.12 -0.47
C LEU A 198 -65.89 -0.88 -1.54
N ARG A 199 -65.42 -2.14 -1.55
CA ARG A 199 -66.16 -3.23 -2.22
C ARG A 199 -66.04 -4.54 -1.47
#